data_AF-A0A643BL48-F1
#
_entry.id   AF-A0A643BL48-F1
#
_cell.length_a   1.000
_cell.length_b   1.000
_cell.length_c   1.000
_cell.angle_alpha   90.00
_cell.angle_beta   90.00
_cell.angle_gamma   90.00
#
_symmetry.space_group_name_H-M   'P 1'
#
loop_
_entity.id
_entity.type
_entity.pdbx_description
1 polymer ?
#
loop_
_entity_poly.entity_id
_entity_poly.type
_entity_poly.pdbx_seq_one_letter_code
_entity_poly.pdbx_strand_id
1 'polypeptide(L)'
;HVDERTVCNGIAPEKDVDGFHIINIGRLCLDQHSLIPATASAVWEIIQRTGIETFGKNVVVVGRSKNAGMPIAMLLHTDGEHERPGGDATVTIAHRYTPKEQLKIHTLLADVIVVAAGIPKLITSDMVKEGAAVIDVGINYVHDPMTGKTKLVGDVDFEASDKYLPFNYLNMPPPFNLRHYKKKRIAEGLPDERIEDVKIGDFPIESVTGYTEGPIALRLSHPCLEDHNSYCINGVCAFHHELEKAICRCFTGYTGERCEHLTLTSYAVDSYEKYIAIGIGVGLLLSGFLVIFYCYLRKREKSRNNVIYIKEKV
;
A
#
# COMPACT_ATOMS: atom_id res chain seq x y z
N HIS A 1 -11.46 -18.30 26.51
CA HIS A 1 -10.77 -18.54 25.23
C HIS A 1 -11.63 -17.94 24.14
N VAL A 2 -11.04 -17.37 23.08
CA VAL A 2 -11.76 -16.73 21.97
C VAL A 2 -11.21 -17.31 20.67
N ASP A 3 -12.08 -17.62 19.72
CA ASP A 3 -11.69 -18.09 18.38
C ASP A 3 -11.41 -16.88 17.48
N GLU A 4 -10.13 -16.71 17.09
CA GLU A 4 -9.68 -15.57 16.29
C GLU A 4 -10.42 -15.45 14.95
N ARG A 5 -10.72 -16.59 14.31
CA ARG A 5 -11.40 -16.60 13.00
C ARG A 5 -12.82 -16.09 13.12
N THR A 6 -13.54 -16.50 14.16
CA THR A 6 -14.88 -16.02 14.48
C THR A 6 -14.88 -14.51 14.73
N VAL A 7 -13.87 -13.98 15.44
CA VAL A 7 -13.74 -12.53 15.66
C VAL A 7 -13.48 -11.78 14.36
N CYS A 8 -12.52 -12.23 13.54
CA CYS A 8 -12.21 -11.59 12.26
C CYS A 8 -13.43 -11.60 11.32
N ASN A 9 -14.17 -12.72 11.26
CA ASN A 9 -15.36 -12.85 10.43
C ASN A 9 -16.60 -12.14 11.02
N GLY A 10 -16.53 -11.62 12.24
CA GLY A 10 -17.57 -10.78 12.84
C GLY A 10 -17.49 -9.30 12.41
N ILE A 11 -16.37 -8.89 11.81
CA ILE A 11 -16.17 -7.53 11.30
C ILE A 11 -16.84 -7.42 9.92
N ALA A 12 -17.61 -6.36 9.68
CA ALA A 12 -18.20 -6.13 8.36
C ALA A 12 -17.08 -6.02 7.30
N PRO A 13 -17.15 -6.74 6.15
CA PRO A 13 -16.07 -6.78 5.16
C PRO A 13 -15.59 -5.41 4.68
N GLU A 14 -16.50 -4.47 4.53
CA GLU A 14 -16.24 -3.09 4.10
C GLU A 14 -15.54 -2.22 5.16
N LYS A 15 -15.45 -2.71 6.41
CA LYS A 15 -14.75 -2.05 7.53
C LYS A 15 -13.51 -2.82 8.01
N ASP A 16 -13.20 -3.95 7.37
CA ASP A 16 -12.08 -4.82 7.73
C ASP A 16 -10.77 -4.29 7.16
N VAL A 17 -10.27 -3.21 7.77
CA VAL A 17 -9.02 -2.52 7.39
C VAL A 17 -7.78 -3.41 7.49
N ASP A 18 -7.86 -4.49 8.27
CA ASP A 18 -6.81 -5.50 8.39
C ASP A 18 -6.89 -6.58 7.30
N GLY A 19 -7.98 -6.63 6.53
CA GLY A 19 -8.15 -7.58 5.42
C GLY A 19 -8.22 -9.05 5.84
N PHE A 20 -8.64 -9.37 7.06
CA PHE A 20 -8.68 -10.75 7.58
C PHE A 20 -10.04 -11.44 7.43
N HIS A 21 -11.08 -10.69 7.12
CA HIS A 21 -12.40 -11.21 6.86
C HIS A 21 -12.36 -12.15 5.65
N ILE A 22 -13.04 -13.30 5.75
CA ILE A 22 -12.99 -14.33 4.70
C ILE A 22 -13.39 -13.82 3.32
N ILE A 23 -14.32 -12.86 3.23
CA ILE A 23 -14.71 -12.20 1.98
C ILE A 23 -13.54 -11.42 1.37
N ASN A 24 -12.78 -10.67 2.16
CA ASN A 24 -11.65 -9.88 1.66
C ASN A 24 -10.48 -10.77 1.21
N ILE A 25 -10.18 -11.81 1.98
CA ILE A 25 -9.21 -12.84 1.60
C ILE A 25 -9.67 -13.59 0.34
N GLY A 26 -10.95 -13.96 0.26
CA GLY A 26 -11.51 -14.64 -0.91
C GLY A 26 -11.40 -13.80 -2.18
N ARG A 27 -11.74 -12.50 -2.09
CA ARG A 27 -11.56 -11.53 -3.18
C ARG A 27 -10.10 -11.36 -3.58
N LEU A 28 -9.18 -11.29 -2.61
CA LEU A 28 -7.74 -11.23 -2.87
C LEU A 28 -7.26 -12.46 -3.67
N CYS A 29 -7.72 -13.66 -3.30
CA CYS A 29 -7.37 -14.90 -4.00
C CYS A 29 -8.01 -15.03 -5.40
N LEU A 30 -9.00 -14.20 -5.72
CA LEU A 30 -9.69 -14.15 -7.01
C LEU A 30 -9.32 -12.90 -7.83
N ASP A 31 -8.28 -12.17 -7.41
CA ASP A 31 -7.80 -10.95 -8.05
C ASP A 31 -8.84 -9.83 -8.18
N GLN A 32 -9.78 -9.80 -7.24
CA GLN A 32 -10.81 -8.77 -7.14
C GLN A 32 -10.38 -7.67 -6.17
N HIS A 33 -11.01 -6.50 -6.27
CA HIS A 33 -10.77 -5.41 -5.33
C HIS A 33 -11.18 -5.82 -3.90
N SER A 34 -10.25 -5.67 -2.94
CA SER A 34 -10.51 -5.93 -1.52
C SER A 34 -9.55 -5.17 -0.62
N LEU A 35 -9.90 -5.09 0.66
CA LEU A 35 -8.95 -4.71 1.70
C LEU A 35 -7.99 -5.88 1.90
N ILE A 36 -6.71 -5.63 1.66
CA ILE A 36 -5.66 -6.64 1.75
C ILE A 36 -4.91 -6.49 3.08
N PRO A 37 -4.36 -7.58 3.64
CA PRO A 37 -3.55 -7.52 4.85
C PRO A 37 -2.44 -6.47 4.78
N ALA A 38 -2.36 -5.61 5.79
CA ALA A 38 -1.47 -4.44 5.81
C ALA A 38 0.00 -4.80 5.54
N THR A 39 0.48 -5.91 6.10
CA THR A 39 1.84 -6.41 5.84
C THR A 39 2.05 -6.79 4.38
N ALA A 40 1.07 -7.44 3.75
CA ALA A 40 1.15 -7.80 2.34
C ALA A 40 1.10 -6.55 1.44
N SER A 41 0.22 -5.59 1.78
CA SER A 41 0.18 -4.27 1.13
C SER A 41 1.51 -3.54 1.24
N ALA A 42 2.16 -3.57 2.39
CA ALA A 42 3.44 -2.92 2.61
C ALA A 42 4.55 -3.53 1.74
N VAL A 43 4.62 -4.87 1.65
CA VAL A 43 5.57 -5.56 0.77
C VAL A 43 5.32 -5.19 -0.70
N TRP A 44 4.06 -5.15 -1.13
CA TRP A 44 3.71 -4.73 -2.50
C TRP A 44 4.13 -3.29 -2.79
N GLU A 45 3.80 -2.34 -1.90
CA GLU A 45 4.21 -0.94 -2.04
C GLU A 45 5.72 -0.76 -2.05
N ILE A 46 6.44 -1.53 -1.21
CA ILE A 46 7.90 -1.56 -1.21
C ILE A 46 8.43 -1.93 -2.59
N ILE A 47 7.94 -3.02 -3.18
CA ILE A 47 8.38 -3.51 -4.49
C ILE A 47 8.11 -2.45 -5.57
N GLN A 48 6.90 -1.90 -5.61
CA GLN A 48 6.49 -0.90 -6.60
C GLN A 48 7.34 0.38 -6.50
N ARG A 49 7.54 0.91 -5.29
CA ARG A 49 8.27 2.17 -5.07
C ARG A 49 9.77 2.04 -5.25
N THR A 50 10.32 0.84 -5.09
CA THR A 50 11.75 0.56 -5.29
C THR A 50 12.07 0.14 -6.72
N GLY A 51 11.07 -0.09 -7.56
CA GLY A 51 11.26 -0.53 -8.94
C GLY A 51 11.80 -1.96 -9.02
N ILE A 52 11.55 -2.80 -8.02
CA ILE A 52 11.90 -4.22 -8.08
C ILE A 52 10.99 -4.88 -9.12
N GLU A 53 11.56 -5.38 -10.21
CA GLU A 53 10.83 -6.15 -11.21
C GLU A 53 10.30 -7.46 -10.62
N THR A 54 9.02 -7.76 -10.85
CA THR A 54 8.38 -9.04 -10.47
C THR A 54 7.94 -9.87 -11.67
N PHE A 55 7.58 -9.24 -12.79
CA PHE A 55 7.09 -9.91 -13.99
C PHE A 55 8.08 -10.95 -14.49
N GLY A 56 7.65 -12.22 -14.54
CA GLY A 56 8.47 -13.35 -14.99
C GLY A 56 9.65 -13.70 -14.06
N LYS A 57 9.76 -13.08 -12.87
CA LYS A 57 10.84 -13.35 -11.92
C LYS A 57 10.50 -14.49 -10.98
N ASN A 58 11.55 -15.12 -10.43
CA ASN A 58 11.39 -16.12 -9.38
C ASN A 58 11.31 -15.43 -8.02
N VAL A 59 10.20 -15.66 -7.32
CA VAL A 59 9.99 -15.14 -5.97
C VAL A 59 9.92 -16.32 -4.99
N VAL A 60 10.59 -16.20 -3.85
CA VAL A 60 10.41 -17.13 -2.73
C VAL A 60 9.79 -16.40 -1.55
N VAL A 61 8.63 -16.87 -1.10
CA VAL A 61 7.98 -16.40 0.12
C VAL A 61 8.21 -17.43 1.23
N VAL A 62 9.01 -17.06 2.23
CA VAL A 62 9.36 -17.91 3.36
C VAL A 62 8.42 -17.61 4.53
N GLY A 63 7.33 -18.36 4.58
CA GLY A 63 6.22 -18.13 5.50
C GLY A 63 4.87 -18.33 4.81
N ARG A 64 3.91 -18.91 5.53
CA ARG A 64 2.55 -19.17 4.99
C ARG A 64 1.42 -18.77 5.94
N SER A 65 1.70 -17.82 6.83
CA SER A 65 0.68 -17.29 7.73
C SER A 65 -0.46 -16.66 6.92
N LYS A 66 -1.67 -16.65 7.50
CA LYS A 66 -2.86 -16.13 6.80
C LYS A 66 -2.89 -14.61 6.75
N ASN A 67 -2.13 -13.94 7.61
CA ASN A 67 -2.01 -12.49 7.71
C ASN A 67 -0.81 -11.89 6.96
N ALA A 68 0.19 -12.69 6.57
CA ALA A 68 1.38 -12.19 5.87
C ALA A 68 1.81 -13.11 4.71
N GLY A 69 2.33 -14.30 5.00
CA GLY A 69 2.96 -15.12 3.95
C GLY A 69 2.04 -15.51 2.79
N MET A 70 0.82 -15.98 3.09
CA MET A 70 -0.17 -16.31 2.06
C MET A 70 -0.59 -15.09 1.22
N PRO A 71 -1.05 -13.97 1.80
CA PRO A 71 -1.46 -12.81 1.01
C PRO A 71 -0.29 -12.21 0.21
N ILE A 72 0.94 -12.19 0.74
CA ILE A 72 2.14 -11.79 -0.04
C ILE A 72 2.31 -12.67 -1.28
N ALA A 73 2.23 -14.00 -1.13
CA ALA A 73 2.34 -14.90 -2.26
C ALA A 73 1.22 -14.70 -3.29
N MET A 74 -0.01 -14.41 -2.83
CA MET A 74 -1.14 -14.10 -3.72
C MET A 74 -0.90 -12.82 -4.52
N LEU A 75 -0.46 -11.74 -3.88
CA LEU A 75 -0.14 -10.48 -4.57
C LEU A 75 0.93 -10.66 -5.66
N LEU A 76 1.97 -11.46 -5.38
CA LEU A 76 3.13 -11.53 -6.26
C LEU A 76 2.96 -12.46 -7.46
N HIS A 77 2.16 -13.52 -7.37
CA HIS A 77 2.01 -14.49 -8.49
C HIS A 77 0.88 -14.17 -9.47
N THR A 78 -0.04 -13.29 -9.08
CA THR A 78 -1.28 -13.04 -9.81
C THR A 78 -1.06 -12.17 -11.03
N ASP A 79 -2.02 -12.22 -11.95
CA ASP A 79 -1.96 -11.53 -13.25
C ASP A 79 -2.00 -10.01 -13.07
N GLY A 80 -1.06 -9.30 -13.70
CA GLY A 80 -1.00 -7.84 -13.71
C GLY A 80 -2.19 -7.16 -14.40
N GLU A 81 -2.92 -7.87 -15.26
CA GLU A 81 -4.04 -7.35 -16.04
C GLU A 81 -5.42 -7.59 -15.40
N HIS A 82 -5.48 -8.22 -14.23
CA HIS A 82 -6.73 -8.44 -13.49
C HIS A 82 -7.24 -7.16 -12.78
N GLU A 83 -8.47 -7.22 -12.24
CA GLU A 83 -9.12 -6.09 -11.55
C GLU A 83 -8.25 -5.49 -10.45
N ARG A 84 -7.57 -6.35 -9.68
CA ARG A 84 -6.46 -5.98 -8.81
C ARG A 84 -5.14 -6.48 -9.43
N PRO A 85 -4.30 -5.60 -9.98
CA PRO A 85 -3.03 -5.99 -10.57
C PRO A 85 -2.14 -6.80 -9.62
N GLY A 86 -1.67 -7.95 -10.09
CA GLY A 86 -0.67 -8.78 -9.44
C GLY A 86 0.75 -8.52 -9.96
N GLY A 87 1.69 -9.35 -9.52
CA GLY A 87 3.11 -9.22 -9.83
C GLY A 87 3.64 -10.08 -10.97
N ASP A 88 2.84 -11.00 -11.53
CA ASP A 88 3.24 -11.94 -12.59
C ASP A 88 4.52 -12.75 -12.29
N ALA A 89 4.80 -13.00 -11.01
CA ALA A 89 5.99 -13.74 -10.61
C ALA A 89 5.74 -15.25 -10.53
N THR A 90 6.79 -16.03 -10.77
CA THR A 90 6.80 -17.45 -10.39
C THR A 90 7.10 -17.56 -8.90
N VAL A 91 6.07 -17.78 -8.08
CA VAL A 91 6.18 -17.79 -6.62
C VAL A 91 6.34 -19.21 -6.06
N THR A 92 7.39 -19.44 -5.28
CA THR A 92 7.55 -20.61 -4.40
C THR A 92 7.25 -20.25 -2.95
N ILE A 93 6.41 -21.04 -2.27
CA ILE A 93 6.08 -20.85 -0.86
C ILE A 93 6.83 -21.88 -0.01
N ALA A 94 7.70 -21.39 0.88
CA ALA A 94 8.36 -22.20 1.90
C ALA A 94 7.69 -22.05 3.27
N HIS A 95 7.81 -23.06 4.13
CA HIS A 95 7.18 -23.07 5.44
C HIS A 95 7.93 -23.97 6.44
N ARG A 96 7.46 -24.05 7.69
CA ARG A 96 8.10 -24.84 8.77
C ARG A 96 8.46 -26.31 8.47
N TYR A 97 7.82 -26.94 7.48
CA TYR A 97 8.15 -28.31 7.03
C TYR A 97 9.00 -28.38 5.77
N THR A 98 9.41 -27.24 5.21
CA THR A 98 10.38 -27.19 4.11
C THR A 98 11.76 -27.44 4.71
N PRO A 99 12.45 -28.53 4.35
CA PRO A 99 13.80 -28.78 4.87
C PRO A 99 14.75 -27.65 4.48
N LYS A 100 15.75 -27.36 5.34
CA LYS A 100 16.71 -26.27 5.10
C LYS A 100 17.41 -26.38 3.75
N GLU A 101 17.77 -27.59 3.33
CA GLU A 101 18.41 -27.83 2.02
C GLU A 101 17.48 -27.45 0.85
N GLN A 102 16.19 -27.76 0.95
CA GLN A 102 15.19 -27.37 -0.07
C GLN A 102 14.95 -25.87 -0.05
N LEU A 103 14.86 -25.26 1.15
CA LEU A 103 14.74 -23.81 1.29
C LEU A 103 15.89 -23.11 0.58
N LYS A 104 17.14 -23.55 0.82
CA LYS A 104 18.34 -22.98 0.21
C LYS A 104 18.34 -23.10 -1.32
N ILE A 105 17.93 -24.25 -1.87
CA ILE A 105 17.82 -24.43 -3.33
C ILE A 105 16.90 -23.37 -3.93
N HIS A 106 15.70 -23.19 -3.36
CA HIS A 106 14.75 -22.23 -3.89
C HIS A 106 15.21 -20.78 -3.70
N THR A 107 15.76 -20.41 -2.55
CA THR A 107 16.23 -19.04 -2.31
C THR A 107 17.42 -18.67 -3.19
N LEU A 108 18.28 -19.62 -3.58
CA LEU A 108 19.36 -19.39 -4.54
C LEU A 108 18.88 -19.17 -5.98
N LEU A 109 17.68 -19.62 -6.33
CA LEU A 109 17.07 -19.38 -7.64
C LEU A 109 16.29 -18.05 -7.67
N ALA A 110 15.85 -17.56 -6.52
CA ALA A 110 14.98 -16.41 -6.37
C ALA A 110 15.64 -15.10 -6.77
N ASP A 111 14.97 -14.30 -7.59
CA ASP A 111 15.26 -12.88 -7.82
C ASP A 111 14.78 -12.02 -6.66
N VAL A 112 13.70 -12.43 -5.99
CA VAL A 112 13.15 -11.76 -4.79
C VAL A 112 12.86 -12.77 -3.70
N ILE A 113 13.32 -12.50 -2.49
CA ILE A 113 13.03 -13.31 -1.31
C ILE A 113 12.24 -12.45 -0.34
N VAL A 114 11.04 -12.89 0.03
CA VAL A 114 10.25 -12.28 1.11
C VAL A 114 10.21 -13.25 2.28
N VAL A 115 10.74 -12.85 3.44
CA VAL A 115 10.79 -13.71 4.62
C VAL A 115 9.87 -13.18 5.72
N ALA A 116 8.94 -14.02 6.16
CA ALA A 116 7.91 -13.74 7.16
C ALA A 116 7.68 -15.00 8.03
N ALA A 117 8.78 -15.53 8.58
CA ALA A 117 8.81 -16.79 9.31
C ALA A 117 8.79 -16.61 10.84
N GLY A 118 9.29 -15.48 11.34
CA GLY A 118 9.48 -15.24 12.77
C GLY A 118 10.55 -16.16 13.36
N ILE A 119 11.65 -16.34 12.61
CA ILE A 119 12.80 -17.15 13.02
C ILE A 119 14.05 -16.27 12.79
N PRO A 120 14.70 -15.82 13.88
CA PRO A 120 15.90 -14.99 13.78
C PRO A 120 16.95 -15.64 12.89
N LYS A 121 17.54 -14.85 11.97
CA LYS A 121 18.69 -15.28 11.15
C LYS A 121 18.45 -16.57 10.36
N LEU A 122 17.20 -16.83 9.95
CA LEU A 122 16.81 -17.96 9.12
C LEU A 122 17.46 -17.91 7.72
N ILE A 123 17.47 -16.72 7.11
CA ILE A 123 18.07 -16.50 5.78
C ILE A 123 19.49 -15.96 5.97
N THR A 124 20.47 -16.70 5.46
CA THR A 124 21.90 -16.41 5.58
C THR A 124 22.51 -16.01 4.24
N SER A 125 23.74 -15.46 4.29
CA SER A 125 24.50 -14.97 3.13
C SER A 125 24.63 -15.97 1.99
N ASP A 126 24.80 -17.25 2.32
CA ASP A 126 24.95 -18.35 1.37
C ASP A 126 23.63 -18.84 0.76
N MET A 127 22.50 -18.28 1.17
CA MET A 127 21.16 -18.64 0.67
C MET A 127 20.61 -17.66 -0.37
N VAL A 128 21.29 -16.53 -0.61
CA VAL A 128 20.80 -15.50 -1.53
C VAL A 128 21.79 -15.32 -2.67
N LYS A 129 21.28 -15.33 -3.89
CA LYS A 129 22.09 -15.08 -5.07
C LYS A 129 22.46 -13.61 -5.19
N GLU A 130 23.52 -13.32 -5.90
CA GLU A 130 23.93 -11.95 -6.20
C GLU A 130 22.85 -11.22 -7.01
N GLY A 131 22.59 -9.96 -6.66
CA GLY A 131 21.56 -9.13 -7.30
C GLY A 131 20.12 -9.41 -6.88
N ALA A 132 19.86 -10.40 -6.02
CA ALA A 132 18.50 -10.65 -5.53
C ALA A 132 18.05 -9.60 -4.50
N ALA A 133 16.77 -9.24 -4.54
CA ALA A 133 16.14 -8.41 -3.52
C ALA A 133 15.69 -9.27 -2.34
N VAL A 134 15.89 -8.78 -1.11
CA VAL A 134 15.46 -9.45 0.12
C VAL A 134 14.59 -8.51 0.94
N ILE A 135 13.35 -8.94 1.23
CA ILE A 135 12.37 -8.20 2.02
C ILE A 135 12.14 -8.97 3.32
N ASP A 136 12.65 -8.42 4.42
CA ASP A 136 12.54 -9.00 5.76
C ASP A 136 11.32 -8.44 6.50
N VAL A 137 10.32 -9.28 6.67
CA VAL A 137 9.07 -8.99 7.40
C VAL A 137 9.16 -9.49 8.85
N GLY A 138 10.18 -10.28 9.18
CA GLY A 138 10.37 -10.89 10.49
C GLY A 138 10.54 -9.86 11.59
N ILE A 139 9.89 -10.10 12.72
CA ILE A 139 10.05 -9.30 13.93
C ILE A 139 10.31 -10.26 15.08
N ASN A 140 11.55 -10.29 15.55
CA ASN A 140 11.97 -11.18 16.63
C ASN A 140 12.66 -10.40 17.74
N TYR A 141 12.31 -10.73 18.99
CA TYR A 141 12.98 -10.21 20.18
C TYR A 141 14.02 -11.23 20.64
N VAL A 142 15.30 -10.85 20.58
CA VAL A 142 16.41 -11.68 21.06
C VAL A 142 17.06 -11.01 22.27
N HIS A 143 17.39 -11.81 23.29
CA HIS A 143 18.07 -11.31 24.46
C HIS A 143 19.58 -11.31 24.21
N ASP A 144 20.22 -10.16 24.37
CA ASP A 144 21.67 -10.04 24.30
C ASP A 144 22.28 -10.51 25.63
N PRO A 145 22.99 -11.65 25.65
CA PRO A 145 23.57 -12.18 26.88
C PRO A 145 24.70 -11.30 27.45
N MET A 146 25.31 -10.44 26.64
CA MET A 146 26.40 -9.56 27.07
C MET A 146 25.88 -8.28 27.72
N THR A 147 24.84 -7.68 27.14
CA THR A 147 24.29 -6.41 27.62
C THR A 147 23.04 -6.56 28.50
N GLY A 148 22.43 -7.75 28.52
CA GLY A 148 21.16 -8.02 29.19
C GLY A 148 19.97 -7.28 28.57
N LYS A 149 20.15 -6.66 27.39
CA LYS A 149 19.10 -5.91 26.71
C LYS A 149 18.40 -6.76 25.66
N THR A 150 17.14 -6.47 25.41
CA THR A 150 16.40 -7.08 24.30
C THR A 150 16.68 -6.30 23.01
N LYS A 151 17.14 -7.00 21.96
CA LYS A 151 17.35 -6.47 20.61
C LYS A 151 16.21 -6.94 19.71
N LEU A 152 15.75 -6.04 18.84
CA LEU A 152 14.84 -6.37 17.74
C LEU A 152 15.67 -6.81 16.54
N VAL A 153 15.40 -8.01 16.01
CA VAL A 153 16.08 -8.55 14.82
C VAL A 153 15.06 -9.14 13.85
N GLY A 154 15.39 -9.11 12.57
CA GLY A 154 14.59 -9.75 11.53
C GLY A 154 14.89 -11.23 11.35
N ASP A 155 14.34 -11.81 10.29
CA ASP A 155 14.58 -13.20 9.91
C ASP A 155 15.85 -13.37 9.03
N VAL A 156 16.48 -12.28 8.59
CA VAL A 156 17.71 -12.29 7.79
C VAL A 156 18.94 -11.98 8.66
N ASP A 157 20.05 -12.70 8.41
CA ASP A 157 21.33 -12.43 9.08
C ASP A 157 22.11 -11.30 8.39
N PHE A 158 21.75 -10.06 8.72
CA PHE A 158 22.37 -8.85 8.14
C PHE A 158 23.85 -8.66 8.50
N GLU A 159 24.33 -9.25 9.60
CA GLU A 159 25.72 -9.06 10.07
C GLU A 159 26.73 -9.95 9.31
N ALA A 160 26.27 -11.02 8.65
CA ALA A 160 27.14 -12.01 8.01
C ALA A 160 27.42 -11.74 6.52
N SER A 161 27.03 -10.59 5.99
CA SER A 161 27.20 -10.32 4.56
C SER A 161 27.55 -8.86 4.25
N ASP A 162 28.70 -8.70 3.60
CA ASP A 162 29.10 -7.50 2.87
C ASP A 162 28.31 -7.31 1.55
N LYS A 163 27.40 -8.25 1.22
CA LYS A 163 26.61 -8.29 -0.02
C LYS A 163 25.17 -7.83 0.16
N TYR A 164 24.73 -7.61 1.40
CA TYR A 164 23.38 -7.20 1.73
C TYR A 164 23.41 -5.75 2.12
N LEU A 165 22.67 -4.97 1.35
CA LEU A 165 22.11 -3.76 1.87
C LEU A 165 20.92 -4.16 2.74
N PRO A 166 20.95 -3.95 4.08
CA PRO A 166 19.72 -4.05 4.86
C PRO A 166 18.69 -3.12 4.26
N PHE A 167 17.40 -3.39 4.47
CA PHE A 167 16.29 -2.53 4.04
C PHE A 167 16.35 -1.08 4.63
N ASN A 168 17.42 -0.75 5.37
CA ASN A 168 17.82 0.59 5.80
C ASN A 168 18.81 1.31 4.85
N TYR A 169 19.25 0.72 3.75
CA TYR A 169 20.17 1.37 2.82
C TYR A 169 19.90 0.93 1.38
N LEU A 170 18.95 1.57 0.69
CA LEU A 170 19.05 1.64 -0.76
C LEU A 170 19.10 3.11 -1.16
N ASN A 171 20.19 3.41 -1.87
CA ASN A 171 20.48 4.67 -2.51
C ASN A 171 19.26 5.18 -3.29
N MET A 172 18.56 6.16 -2.73
CA MET A 172 17.83 7.11 -3.53
C MET A 172 18.88 7.88 -4.37
N PRO A 173 18.87 7.87 -5.70
CA PRO A 173 19.17 9.13 -6.36
C PRO A 173 18.16 10.13 -5.78
N PRO A 174 18.59 11.34 -5.34
CA PRO A 174 17.66 12.35 -4.85
C PRO A 174 16.56 12.54 -5.90
N PRO A 175 15.35 13.00 -5.53
CA PRO A 175 14.28 13.23 -6.51
C PRO A 175 14.89 13.98 -7.69
N PHE A 176 14.83 13.36 -8.88
CA PHE A 176 15.48 13.86 -10.08
C PHE A 176 15.07 15.32 -10.26
N ASN A 177 15.99 16.23 -9.91
CA ASN A 177 15.68 17.64 -9.88
C ASN A 177 15.77 18.11 -11.33
N LEU A 178 14.63 18.11 -12.04
CA LEU A 178 14.53 18.55 -13.44
C LEU A 178 15.17 19.93 -13.66
N ARG A 179 15.16 20.81 -12.64
CA ARG A 179 15.84 22.11 -12.69
C ARG A 179 17.36 21.98 -12.67
N HIS A 180 17.91 21.01 -11.95
CA HIS A 180 19.35 20.74 -11.93
C HIS A 180 19.81 20.10 -13.24
N TYR A 181 19.05 19.16 -13.81
CA TYR A 181 19.31 18.57 -15.13
C TYR A 181 19.27 19.61 -16.26
N LYS A 182 18.25 20.48 -16.28
CA LYS A 182 18.19 21.60 -17.24
C LYS A 182 19.34 22.58 -17.06
N LYS A 183 19.72 22.93 -15.82
CA LYS A 183 20.89 23.79 -15.54
C LYS A 183 22.18 23.18 -16.05
N LYS A 184 22.39 21.87 -15.88
CA LYS A 184 23.57 21.15 -16.34
C LYS A 184 23.64 21.10 -17.87
N ARG A 185 22.53 20.78 -18.57
CA ARG A 185 22.47 20.80 -20.05
C ARG A 185 22.70 22.18 -20.65
N ILE A 186 22.15 23.23 -20.03
CA ILE A 186 22.40 24.63 -20.44
C ILE A 186 23.88 24.98 -20.23
N ALA A 187 24.48 24.56 -19.12
CA ALA A 187 25.91 24.78 -18.85
C ALA A 187 26.83 23.99 -19.82
N GLU A 188 26.35 22.87 -20.35
CA GLU A 188 27.03 22.01 -21.33
C GLU A 188 26.71 22.39 -22.80
N GLY A 189 25.92 23.45 -23.04
CA GLY A 189 25.61 23.97 -24.38
C GLY A 189 24.58 23.14 -25.18
N LEU A 190 23.86 22.24 -24.52
CA LEU A 190 22.82 21.39 -25.13
C LEU A 190 21.47 22.12 -25.19
N PRO A 191 20.65 21.89 -26.25
CA PRO A 191 19.37 22.55 -26.42
C PRO A 191 18.35 22.18 -25.31
N ASP A 192 17.51 23.14 -24.93
CA ASP A 192 16.47 22.97 -23.90
C ASP A 192 15.27 22.19 -24.47
N GLU A 193 15.12 20.93 -24.05
CA GLU A 193 13.99 20.07 -24.43
C GLU A 193 12.75 20.34 -23.56
N ARG A 194 11.56 20.21 -24.16
CA ARG A 194 10.29 20.31 -23.45
C ARG A 194 10.07 19.04 -22.60
N ILE A 195 9.43 19.22 -21.44
CA ILE A 195 9.31 18.19 -20.40
C ILE A 195 8.60 16.92 -20.90
N GLU A 196 7.73 17.06 -21.88
CA GLU A 196 6.94 15.98 -22.48
C GLU A 196 7.75 15.10 -23.45
N ASP A 197 8.94 15.55 -23.87
CA ASP A 197 9.77 14.89 -24.88
C ASP A 197 10.87 13.99 -24.26
N VAL A 198 11.06 13.99 -22.93
CA VAL A 198 12.09 13.22 -22.22
C VAL A 198 11.61 11.79 -21.96
N LYS A 199 12.14 10.80 -22.70
CA LYS A 199 11.83 9.37 -22.48
C LYS A 199 12.84 8.73 -21.53
N ILE A 200 12.36 7.79 -20.71
CA ILE A 200 13.14 7.07 -19.69
C ILE A 200 14.35 6.29 -20.27
N GLY A 201 14.39 6.06 -21.58
CA GLY A 201 15.48 5.33 -22.27
C GLY A 201 16.62 6.19 -22.83
N ASP A 202 16.55 7.52 -22.77
CA ASP A 202 17.54 8.41 -23.42
C ASP A 202 18.74 8.76 -22.51
N PHE A 203 18.88 8.10 -21.36
CA PHE A 203 19.99 8.35 -20.43
C PHE A 203 21.21 7.50 -20.77
N PRO A 204 22.40 8.09 -21.02
CA PRO A 204 23.63 7.32 -21.16
C PRO A 204 23.99 6.67 -19.82
N ILE A 205 24.07 5.35 -19.82
CA ILE A 205 24.63 4.57 -18.72
C ILE A 205 26.15 4.70 -18.80
N GLU A 206 26.71 5.76 -18.23
CA GLU A 206 28.15 5.81 -17.97
C GLU A 206 28.48 4.99 -16.73
N SER A 207 29.38 4.03 -16.91
CA SER A 207 29.99 3.22 -15.87
C SER A 207 30.75 4.10 -14.88
N VAL A 208 30.17 4.38 -13.70
CA VAL A 208 30.87 5.09 -12.63
C VAL A 208 31.57 4.07 -11.73
N THR A 209 32.80 3.74 -12.11
CA THR A 209 33.80 3.21 -11.18
C THR A 209 34.26 4.35 -10.27
N GLY A 210 34.03 4.20 -8.96
CA GLY A 210 34.76 4.92 -7.91
C GLY A 210 34.04 6.12 -7.31
N TYR A 211 33.33 5.90 -6.19
CA TYR A 211 33.24 6.86 -5.08
C TYR A 211 33.12 6.09 -3.76
N THR A 212 34.19 6.18 -2.97
CA THR A 212 34.24 5.81 -1.54
C THR A 212 33.82 7.03 -0.72
N GLU A 213 32.56 7.13 -0.33
CA GLU A 213 32.13 7.91 0.84
C GLU A 213 31.09 7.07 1.60
N GLY A 214 31.35 6.84 2.89
CA GLY A 214 30.56 5.92 3.71
C GLY A 214 29.11 6.39 3.91
N PRO A 215 28.18 5.49 4.25
CA PRO A 215 26.77 5.85 4.37
C PRO A 215 26.51 6.72 5.62
N ILE A 216 25.75 7.80 5.43
CA ILE A 216 25.18 8.61 6.52
C ILE A 216 23.92 7.90 7.03
N ALA A 217 23.91 7.57 8.33
CA ALA A 217 22.75 7.01 9.00
C ALA A 217 21.70 8.08 9.32
N LEU A 218 20.47 7.90 8.82
CA LEU A 218 19.30 8.64 9.28
C LEU A 218 18.95 8.19 10.72
N ARG A 219 19.48 8.92 11.71
CA ARG A 219 18.97 8.89 13.09
C ARG A 219 17.55 9.47 13.07
N LEU A 220 16.55 8.67 13.39
CA LEU A 220 15.20 9.13 13.63
C LEU A 220 15.18 10.11 14.83
N SER A 221 14.79 11.35 14.52
CA SER A 221 14.29 12.42 15.41
C SER A 221 15.20 12.91 16.53
N HIS A 222 15.69 14.15 16.39
CA HIS A 222 16.18 14.96 17.51
C HIS A 222 14.98 15.61 18.24
N PRO A 223 15.10 15.91 19.56
CA PRO A 223 14.10 16.72 20.24
C PRO A 223 13.91 18.06 19.51
N CYS A 224 12.70 18.61 19.58
CA CYS A 224 12.38 19.88 18.96
C CYS A 224 13.33 21.01 19.39
N LEU A 225 13.60 21.94 18.47
CA LEU A 225 14.29 23.20 18.79
C LEU A 225 13.54 23.94 19.90
N GLU A 226 14.23 24.74 20.71
CA GLU A 226 13.66 25.39 21.90
C GLU A 226 12.37 26.19 21.60
N ASP A 227 12.29 26.80 20.42
CA ASP A 227 11.13 27.57 19.93
C ASP A 227 9.88 26.71 19.64
N HIS A 228 10.04 25.39 19.57
CA HIS A 228 8.99 24.42 19.24
C HIS A 228 8.63 23.51 20.41
N ASN A 229 9.12 23.76 21.63
CA ASN A 229 8.80 22.95 22.80
C ASN A 229 7.31 22.94 23.15
N SER A 230 6.57 23.99 22.78
CA SER A 230 5.11 24.10 22.96
C SER A 230 4.30 23.65 21.75
N TYR A 231 4.95 23.07 20.74
CA TYR A 231 4.28 22.64 19.50
C TYR A 231 3.32 21.46 19.74
N CYS A 232 3.62 20.60 20.72
CA CYS A 232 2.78 19.47 21.12
C CYS A 232 2.09 19.74 22.47
N ILE A 233 0.76 19.67 22.52
CA ILE A 233 0.01 19.88 23.76
C ILE A 233 -0.09 18.58 24.58
N ASN A 234 -0.53 17.47 23.96
CA ASN A 234 -0.59 16.12 24.56
C ASN A 234 0.17 15.07 23.73
N GLY A 235 1.45 15.31 23.51
CA GLY A 235 2.33 14.42 22.75
C GLY A 235 3.80 14.77 22.88
N VAL A 236 4.65 14.03 22.18
CA VAL A 236 6.10 14.28 22.10
C VAL A 236 6.41 14.99 20.79
N CYS A 237 7.08 16.14 20.87
CA CYS A 237 7.53 16.90 19.71
C CYS A 237 8.83 16.31 19.15
N ALA A 238 8.88 16.12 17.83
CA ALA A 238 10.07 15.69 17.09
C ALA A 238 10.33 16.65 15.91
N PHE A 239 11.58 17.07 15.69
CA PHE A 239 11.91 17.93 14.55
C PHE A 239 12.41 17.10 13.36
N HIS A 240 11.84 17.36 12.19
CA HIS A 240 12.22 16.71 10.94
C HIS A 240 13.14 17.65 10.14
N HIS A 241 14.45 17.40 10.19
CA HIS A 241 15.45 18.30 9.58
C HIS A 241 15.29 18.45 8.06
N GLU A 242 14.91 17.41 7.34
CA GLU A 242 14.76 17.48 5.87
C GLU A 242 13.53 18.26 5.41
N LEU A 243 12.50 18.32 6.26
CA LEU A 243 11.27 19.05 5.96
C LEU A 243 11.25 20.43 6.63
N GLU A 244 12.29 20.73 7.42
CA GLU A 244 12.40 21.89 8.32
C GLU A 244 11.12 22.13 9.14
N LYS A 245 10.49 21.05 9.62
CA LYS A 245 9.19 21.09 10.29
C LYS A 245 9.18 20.28 11.58
N ALA A 246 8.49 20.81 12.59
CA ALA A 246 8.16 20.05 13.78
C ALA A 246 6.99 19.09 13.52
N ILE A 247 7.03 17.91 14.12
CA ILE A 247 6.02 16.86 14.04
C ILE A 247 5.61 16.48 15.46
N CYS A 248 4.33 16.16 15.66
CA CYS A 248 3.81 15.76 16.96
C CYS A 248 3.40 14.30 17.02
N ARG A 249 3.90 13.55 18.01
CA ARG A 249 3.48 12.18 18.30
C ARG A 249 2.55 12.16 19.51
N CYS A 250 1.23 12.07 19.29
CA CYS A 250 0.24 12.07 20.36
C CYS A 250 0.34 10.82 21.26
N PHE A 251 0.06 11.00 22.55
CA PHE A 251 -0.13 9.87 23.45
C PHE A 251 -1.45 9.14 23.17
N THR A 252 -1.54 7.88 23.59
CA THR A 252 -2.74 7.04 23.42
C THR A 252 -3.98 7.74 23.98
N GLY A 253 -5.02 7.90 23.14
CA GLY A 253 -6.27 8.58 23.50
C GLY A 253 -6.43 9.98 22.88
N TYR A 254 -5.40 10.53 22.23
CA TYR A 254 -5.44 11.85 21.58
C TYR A 254 -5.20 11.73 20.07
N THR A 255 -6.00 12.41 19.25
CA THR A 255 -5.81 12.50 17.79
C THR A 255 -6.09 13.92 17.30
N GLY A 256 -5.43 14.35 16.22
CA GLY A 256 -5.64 15.68 15.62
C GLY A 256 -4.58 16.71 15.99
N GLU A 257 -4.74 17.91 15.41
CA GLU A 257 -3.64 18.64 14.76
C GLU A 257 -2.52 19.21 15.66
N ARG A 258 -2.57 18.96 16.99
CA ARG A 258 -1.43 18.89 17.94
C ARG A 258 -1.83 18.53 19.38
N CYS A 259 -2.81 17.62 19.46
CA CYS A 259 -3.27 16.88 20.64
C CYS A 259 -3.93 17.72 21.78
N GLU A 260 -5.09 18.38 21.55
CA GLU A 260 -6.04 18.79 22.61
C GLU A 260 -7.50 18.51 22.15
N HIS A 261 -8.40 18.16 23.09
CA HIS A 261 -9.83 17.92 22.84
C HIS A 261 -10.60 19.24 22.72
N LEU A 262 -10.78 19.74 21.50
CA LEU A 262 -11.89 20.64 21.16
C LEU A 262 -12.85 19.87 20.27
N THR A 263 -14.07 19.66 20.76
CA THR A 263 -15.20 19.12 20.03
C THR A 263 -15.52 20.02 18.83
N LEU A 264 -14.85 19.76 17.70
CA LEU A 264 -15.22 20.31 16.40
C LEU A 264 -15.82 19.17 15.57
N THR A 265 -17.15 19.26 15.49
CA THR A 265 -18.07 18.61 14.55
C THR A 265 -17.38 17.82 13.44
N SER A 266 -17.62 16.51 13.47
CA SER A 266 -17.38 15.57 12.39
C SER A 266 -17.53 16.23 11.02
N TYR A 267 -16.43 16.30 10.28
CA TYR A 267 -16.49 16.33 8.82
C TYR A 267 -17.16 15.03 8.39
N ALA A 268 -18.48 15.12 8.16
CA ALA A 268 -19.25 14.08 7.53
C ALA A 268 -18.69 13.88 6.12
N VAL A 269 -17.90 12.82 5.94
CA VAL A 269 -17.64 12.25 4.63
C VAL A 269 -19.02 11.89 4.06
N ASP A 270 -19.33 12.48 2.90
CA ASP A 270 -20.66 12.52 2.25
C ASP A 270 -21.41 11.17 2.43
N SER A 271 -22.41 11.21 3.31
CA SER A 271 -23.12 10.04 3.81
C SER A 271 -23.99 9.42 2.72
N TYR A 272 -24.04 8.09 2.72
CA TYR A 272 -24.97 7.24 1.97
C TYR A 272 -26.44 7.74 2.02
N GLU A 273 -26.81 8.52 3.04
CA GLU A 273 -28.09 9.21 3.17
C GLU A 273 -28.39 10.18 2.01
N LYS A 274 -27.39 10.81 1.40
CA LYS A 274 -27.56 11.71 0.25
C LYS A 274 -28.03 10.94 -0.98
N TYR A 275 -27.51 9.72 -1.19
CA TYR A 275 -27.95 8.85 -2.27
C TYR A 275 -29.36 8.28 -2.03
N ILE A 276 -29.71 7.97 -0.77
CA ILE A 276 -31.08 7.57 -0.42
C ILE A 276 -32.07 8.72 -0.69
N ALA A 277 -31.73 9.95 -0.28
CA ALA A 277 -32.58 11.12 -0.49
C ALA A 277 -32.78 11.42 -2.00
N ILE A 278 -31.72 11.30 -2.80
CA ILE A 278 -31.79 11.45 -4.26
C ILE A 278 -32.65 10.33 -4.86
N GLY A 279 -32.46 9.08 -4.42
CA GLY A 279 -33.24 7.93 -4.90
C GLY A 279 -34.74 8.07 -4.63
N ILE A 280 -35.13 8.49 -3.44
CA ILE A 280 -36.54 8.75 -3.08
C ILE A 280 -37.09 9.91 -3.93
N GLY A 281 -36.31 10.99 -4.10
CA GLY A 281 -36.70 12.14 -4.91
C GLY A 281 -36.98 11.77 -6.38
N VAL A 282 -36.10 10.98 -7.00
CA VAL A 282 -36.26 10.50 -8.38
C VAL A 282 -37.47 9.56 -8.49
N GLY A 283 -37.68 8.67 -7.52
CA GLY A 283 -38.85 7.77 -7.49
C GLY A 283 -40.19 8.52 -7.42
N LEU A 284 -40.28 9.55 -6.57
CA LEU A 284 -41.47 10.39 -6.47
C LEU A 284 -41.72 11.20 -7.75
N LEU A 285 -40.68 11.72 -8.39
CA LEU A 285 -40.83 12.42 -9.68
C LEU A 285 -41.32 11.49 -10.79
N LEU A 286 -40.74 10.29 -10.92
CA LEU A 286 -41.15 9.32 -11.94
C LEU A 286 -42.59 8.86 -11.76
N SER A 287 -43.00 8.56 -10.51
CA SER A 287 -44.39 8.20 -10.22
C SER A 287 -45.37 9.36 -10.54
N GLY A 288 -45.01 10.60 -10.22
CA GLY A 288 -45.79 11.78 -10.60
C GLY A 288 -45.95 11.93 -12.11
N PHE A 289 -44.87 11.75 -12.88
CA PHE A 289 -44.91 11.78 -14.35
C PHE A 289 -45.83 10.70 -14.93
N LEU A 290 -45.78 9.47 -14.40
CA LEU A 290 -46.66 8.37 -14.83
C LEU A 290 -48.13 8.68 -14.57
N VAL A 291 -48.46 9.29 -13.43
CA VAL A 291 -49.85 9.70 -13.12
C VAL A 291 -50.33 10.80 -14.06
N ILE A 292 -49.51 11.82 -14.32
CA ILE A 292 -49.85 12.89 -15.26
C ILE A 292 -50.04 12.33 -16.67
N PHE A 293 -49.13 11.45 -17.11
CA PHE A 293 -49.21 10.80 -18.42
C PHE A 293 -50.46 9.93 -18.56
N TYR A 294 -50.78 9.15 -17.54
CA TYR A 294 -52.01 8.35 -17.48
C TYR A 294 -53.27 9.24 -17.56
N CYS A 295 -53.32 10.33 -16.78
CA CYS A 295 -54.41 11.31 -16.83
C CYS A 295 -54.53 11.97 -18.21
N TYR A 296 -53.41 12.28 -18.85
CA TYR A 296 -53.39 12.85 -20.20
C TYR A 296 -53.95 11.86 -21.23
N LEU A 297 -53.52 10.59 -21.20
CA LEU A 297 -54.03 9.55 -22.09
C LEU A 297 -55.55 9.34 -21.90
N ARG A 298 -56.00 9.27 -20.64
CA ARG A 298 -57.42 9.11 -20.32
C ARG A 298 -58.26 10.30 -20.78
N LYS A 299 -57.75 11.54 -20.65
CA LYS A 299 -58.44 12.74 -21.16
C LYS A 299 -58.49 12.77 -22.69
N ARG A 300 -57.42 12.31 -23.36
CA ARG A 300 -57.37 12.21 -24.83
C ARG A 300 -58.35 11.17 -25.35
N GLU A 301 -58.46 10.02 -24.69
CA GLU A 301 -59.41 8.96 -25.01
C GLU A 301 -60.87 9.43 -24.83
N LYS A 302 -61.16 10.15 -23.73
CA LYS A 302 -62.48 10.75 -23.50
C LYS A 302 -62.83 11.83 -24.54
N SER A 303 -61.86 12.64 -24.97
CA SER A 303 -62.08 13.62 -26.06
C SER A 303 -62.31 12.93 -27.40
N ARG A 304 -61.60 11.83 -27.68
CA ARG A 304 -61.79 11.04 -28.91
C ARG A 304 -63.20 10.43 -28.95
N ASN A 305 -63.67 9.88 -27.82
CA ASN A 305 -65.02 9.31 -27.72
C ASN A 305 -66.11 10.38 -27.81
N ASN A 306 -65.92 11.58 -27.24
CA ASN A 306 -66.85 12.69 -27.40
C ASN A 306 -66.92 13.23 -28.83
N VAL A 307 -65.80 13.27 -29.56
CA VAL A 307 -65.79 13.70 -30.98
C VAL A 307 -66.49 12.68 -31.88
N ILE A 308 -66.38 11.39 -31.59
CA ILE A 308 -67.14 10.33 -32.30
C ILE A 308 -68.64 10.50 -32.02
N TYR A 309 -69.03 10.72 -30.76
CA TYR A 309 -70.43 10.90 -30.36
C TYR A 309 -71.11 12.13 -30.99
N ILE A 310 -70.36 13.20 -31.27
CA ILE A 310 -70.89 14.41 -31.93
C ILE A 310 -71.03 14.20 -33.44
N LYS A 311 -70.15 13.40 -34.07
CA LYS A 311 -70.25 13.07 -35.51
C LYS A 311 -71.42 12.14 -35.86
N GLU A 312 -71.94 11.37 -34.91
CA GLU A 312 -73.15 10.54 -35.10
C GLU A 312 -74.46 11.32 -34.87
N LYS A 313 -74.39 12.59 -34.41
CA LYS A 313 -75.56 13.41 -34.06
C LYS A 313 -75.79 14.65 -34.96
N VAL A 314 -74.94 14.88 -35.95
CA VAL A 314 -75.08 15.93 -36.99
C VAL A 314 -75.35 15.24 -38.32
#